data_AF-A0A1Y4NIE7-F1
#
_entry.id   AF-A0A1Y4NIE7-F1
#
_cell.length_a   1.000
_cell.length_b   1.000
_cell.length_c   1.000
_cell.angle_alpha   90.00
_cell.angle_beta   90.00
_cell.angle_gamma   90.00
#
_symmetry.space_group_name_H-M   'P 1'
#
loop_
_entity.id
_entity.type
_entity.pdbx_description
1 polymer ?
#
loop_
_entity_poly.entity_id
_entity_poly.type
_entity_poly.pdbx_seq_one_letter_code
_entity_poly.pdbx_strand_id
1 'polypeptide(L)'
;MDKHIKAPVDREIIKTLRAGDYVYITGTVYTARDAAHKRMYELLKKGEKLPVELKDQIIYYMGPSPAREGRPIGSAGPTTASRMDKYTPELLDLGLGAMIGKGKRSPEVTDAIIRNGAVYFAAVGGAGALLSKCIISSEVVAYDDLGTEAIRKLYVENFPVIVVIDSRGGNLYEMAVRKYNTLEEKAR
;
A
#
# COMPACT_ATOMS: atom_id res chain seq x y z
N MET A 1 -4.80 -7.56 18.70
CA MET A 1 -4.32 -6.39 19.46
C MET A 1 -3.91 -5.36 18.43
N ASP A 2 -4.45 -4.16 18.54
CA ASP A 2 -4.29 -3.12 17.55
C ASP A 2 -2.86 -2.56 17.61
N LYS A 3 -2.20 -2.43 16.45
CA LYS A 3 -0.82 -1.92 16.36
C LYS A 3 -0.83 -0.54 15.74
N HIS A 4 -0.02 0.37 16.28
CA HIS A 4 0.16 1.72 15.73
C HIS A 4 1.58 1.86 15.20
N ILE A 5 1.72 2.31 13.96
CA ILE A 5 3.03 2.51 13.31
C ILE A 5 3.13 3.90 12.70
N LYS A 6 4.37 4.39 12.55
CA LYS A 6 4.66 5.64 11.87
C LYS A 6 5.00 5.41 10.38
N ALA A 7 4.79 6.43 9.57
CA ALA A 7 5.24 6.50 8.18
C ALA A 7 6.16 7.72 7.98
N PRO A 8 7.36 7.59 7.35
CA PRO A 8 7.94 6.37 6.75
C PRO A 8 8.13 5.24 7.76
N VAL A 9 8.11 3.99 7.27
CA VAL A 9 8.09 2.80 8.13
C VAL A 9 9.44 2.54 8.78
N ASP A 10 9.41 2.07 10.02
CA ASP A 10 10.58 1.47 10.66
C ASP A 10 10.67 -0.01 10.28
N ARG A 11 11.81 -0.43 9.72
CA ARG A 11 12.07 -1.81 9.30
C ARG A 11 12.04 -2.78 10.48
N GLU A 12 12.46 -2.36 11.67
CA GLU A 12 12.38 -3.21 12.86
C GLU A 12 10.93 -3.43 13.28
N ILE A 13 10.08 -2.39 13.16
CA ILE A 13 8.64 -2.52 13.41
C ILE A 13 8.01 -3.47 12.38
N ILE A 14 8.33 -3.36 11.09
CA ILE A 14 7.79 -4.26 10.04
C ILE A 14 8.07 -5.72 10.39
N LYS A 15 9.27 -6.07 10.85
CA LYS A 15 9.63 -7.45 11.22
C LYS A 15 8.75 -8.04 12.33
N THR A 16 8.08 -7.20 13.12
CA THR A 16 7.14 -7.62 14.17
C THR A 16 5.71 -7.83 13.68
N LEU A 17 5.37 -7.34 12.49
CA LEU A 17 4.03 -7.47 11.89
C LEU A 17 3.82 -8.90 11.38
N ARG A 18 2.58 -9.37 11.47
CA ARG A 18 2.13 -10.68 10.96
C ARG A 18 0.86 -10.53 10.15
N ALA A 19 0.71 -11.37 9.15
CA ALA A 19 -0.52 -11.49 8.37
C ALA A 19 -1.75 -11.63 9.29
N GLY A 20 -2.74 -10.76 9.10
CA GLY A 20 -3.94 -10.66 9.95
C GLY A 20 -3.90 -9.59 11.04
N ASP A 21 -2.75 -8.95 11.29
CA ASP A 21 -2.68 -7.83 12.24
C ASP A 21 -3.49 -6.62 11.73
N TYR A 22 -4.24 -6.00 12.64
CA TYR A 22 -4.85 -4.69 12.44
C TYR A 22 -3.85 -3.60 12.81
N VAL A 23 -3.62 -2.66 11.90
CA VAL A 23 -2.61 -1.62 12.01
C VAL A 23 -3.21 -0.25 11.73
N TYR A 24 -2.83 0.74 12.52
CA TYR A 24 -3.13 2.15 12.32
C TYR A 24 -1.85 2.90 11.96
N ILE A 25 -1.85 3.55 10.80
CA ILE A 25 -0.68 4.27 10.27
C ILE A 25 -0.85 5.77 10.52
N THR A 26 0.19 6.41 11.06
CA THR A 26 0.26 7.88 11.17
C THR A 26 1.55 8.41 10.54
N GLY A 27 1.45 9.39 9.66
CA GLY A 27 2.61 10.01 9.02
C GLY A 27 2.42 10.22 7.52
N THR A 28 3.55 10.32 6.79
CA THR A 28 3.54 10.61 5.36
C THR A 28 3.38 9.33 4.54
N VAL A 29 2.41 9.30 3.63
CA VAL A 29 2.23 8.24 2.63
C VAL A 29 2.08 8.84 1.23
N TYR A 30 2.58 8.16 0.21
CA TYR A 30 2.46 8.62 -1.18
C TYR A 30 1.34 7.88 -1.90
N THR A 31 0.62 8.54 -2.79
CA THR A 31 -0.27 7.86 -3.72
C THR A 31 0.45 7.58 -5.03
N ALA A 32 0.26 6.41 -5.60
CA ALA A 32 0.59 6.14 -7.00
C ALA A 32 -0.24 4.94 -7.45
N ARG A 33 -0.69 4.95 -8.70
CA ARG A 33 -1.39 3.81 -9.33
C ARG A 33 -0.89 3.64 -10.76
N ASP A 34 -1.69 3.02 -11.61
CA ASP A 34 -1.34 2.48 -12.93
C ASP A 34 -0.41 3.39 -13.76
N ALA A 35 -0.83 4.62 -14.09
CA ALA A 35 -0.07 5.53 -14.95
C ALA A 35 1.22 6.05 -14.30
N ALA A 36 1.18 6.38 -13.00
CA ALA A 36 2.36 6.80 -12.26
C ALA A 36 3.40 5.67 -12.14
N HIS A 37 2.97 4.43 -11.87
CA HIS A 37 3.86 3.27 -11.83
C HIS A 37 4.50 3.00 -13.19
N LYS A 38 3.72 3.09 -14.28
CA LYS A 38 4.25 2.96 -15.63
C LYS A 38 5.33 4.00 -15.91
N ARG A 39 5.09 5.28 -15.59
CA ARG A 39 6.05 6.36 -15.82
C ARG A 39 7.31 6.21 -14.97
N MET A 40 7.17 5.84 -13.70
CA MET A 40 8.32 5.51 -12.83
C MET A 40 9.13 4.35 -13.41
N TYR A 41 8.48 3.28 -13.87
CA TYR A 41 9.14 2.13 -14.49
C TYR A 41 9.90 2.51 -15.78
N GLU A 42 9.32 3.36 -16.63
CA GLU A 42 9.98 3.85 -17.84
C GLU A 42 11.23 4.70 -17.53
N LEU A 43 11.21 5.51 -16.46
CA LEU A 43 12.38 6.25 -15.99
C LEU A 43 13.50 5.30 -15.52
N LEU A 44 13.14 4.28 -14.73
CA LEU A 44 14.11 3.29 -14.24
C LEU A 44 14.78 2.53 -15.39
N LYS A 45 14.03 2.18 -16.46
CA LYS A 45 14.62 1.56 -17.66
C LYS A 45 15.58 2.45 -18.43
N LYS A 46 15.50 3.77 -18.23
CA LYS A 46 16.45 4.74 -18.78
C LYS A 46 17.60 5.07 -17.82
N GLY A 47 17.62 4.47 -16.62
CA GLY A 47 18.60 4.82 -15.58
C GLY A 47 18.36 6.19 -14.95
N GLU A 48 17.16 6.74 -15.09
CA GLU A 48 16.79 8.05 -14.55
C GLU A 48 16.29 7.93 -13.10
N LYS A 49 16.34 9.04 -12.35
CA LYS A 49 15.87 9.10 -10.96
C LYS A 49 14.34 9.18 -10.91
N LEU A 50 13.77 8.56 -9.88
CA LEU A 50 12.35 8.70 -9.56
C LEU A 50 12.06 10.10 -8.98
N PRO A 51 10.83 10.61 -9.16
CA PRO A 51 10.44 11.93 -8.64
C PRO A 51 10.27 11.96 -7.11
N VAL A 52 10.24 10.79 -6.46
CA VAL A 52 10.15 10.65 -5.00
C VAL A 52 11.17 9.60 -4.53
N GLU A 53 11.82 9.86 -3.41
CA GLU A 53 12.68 8.86 -2.76
C GLU A 53 11.81 7.79 -2.08
N LEU A 54 12.05 6.52 -2.41
CA LEU A 54 11.19 5.42 -1.97
C LEU A 54 11.59 4.81 -0.64
N LYS A 55 12.79 5.11 -0.15
CA LYS A 55 13.35 4.47 1.03
C LYS A 55 12.39 4.56 2.21
N ASP A 56 11.92 3.39 2.65
CA ASP A 56 11.01 3.20 3.78
C ASP A 56 9.65 3.92 3.61
N GLN A 57 9.33 4.39 2.41
CA GLN A 57 8.05 5.03 2.14
C GLN A 57 6.92 4.01 2.00
N ILE A 58 5.70 4.52 2.12
CA ILE A 58 4.48 3.76 1.86
C ILE A 58 3.83 4.29 0.59
N ILE A 59 3.51 3.40 -0.36
CA ILE A 59 2.69 3.75 -1.51
C ILE A 59 1.26 3.22 -1.31
N TYR A 60 0.30 4.14 -1.26
CA TYR A 60 -1.13 3.86 -1.28
C TYR A 60 -1.67 3.86 -2.71
N TYR A 61 -2.11 2.70 -3.19
CA TYR A 61 -2.74 2.52 -4.49
C TYR A 61 -4.15 3.11 -4.49
N MET A 62 -4.24 4.37 -4.91
CA MET A 62 -5.41 5.21 -4.70
C MET A 62 -5.45 6.30 -5.76
N GLY A 63 -6.65 6.61 -6.27
CA GLY A 63 -6.93 7.84 -7.02
C GLY A 63 -8.17 8.50 -6.40
N PRO A 64 -8.09 9.74 -5.89
CA PRO A 64 -9.16 10.32 -5.11
C PRO A 64 -10.30 10.82 -5.99
N SER A 65 -11.52 10.85 -5.45
CA SER A 65 -12.59 11.66 -6.06
C SER A 65 -12.28 13.15 -5.89
N PRO A 66 -12.97 14.05 -6.61
CA PRO A 66 -12.88 15.49 -6.35
C PRO A 66 -13.13 15.81 -4.88
N ALA A 67 -12.32 16.73 -4.34
CA ALA A 67 -12.50 17.24 -2.98
C ALA A 67 -13.73 18.14 -2.91
N ARG A 68 -14.45 18.07 -1.78
CA ARG A 68 -15.48 19.07 -1.44
C ARG A 68 -14.81 20.29 -0.82
N GLU A 69 -15.51 21.43 -0.82
CA GLU A 69 -15.04 22.65 -0.16
C GLU A 69 -14.61 22.37 1.29
N GLY A 70 -13.46 22.92 1.69
CA GLY A 70 -12.88 22.74 3.03
C GLY A 70 -12.32 21.34 3.33
N ARG A 71 -12.23 20.42 2.36
CA ARG A 71 -11.61 19.10 2.52
C ARG A 71 -10.28 19.02 1.77
N PRO A 72 -9.24 18.39 2.36
CA PRO A 72 -7.96 18.23 1.67
C PRO A 72 -8.04 17.26 0.49
N ILE A 73 -9.00 16.32 0.51
CA ILE A 73 -9.14 15.27 -0.50
C ILE A 73 -10.58 14.76 -0.55
N GLY A 74 -11.01 14.23 -1.69
CA GLY A 74 -12.28 13.51 -1.82
C GLY A 74 -12.23 12.10 -1.25
N SER A 75 -13.19 11.25 -1.62
CA SER A 75 -13.20 9.84 -1.23
C SER A 75 -11.90 9.15 -1.65
N ALA A 76 -11.27 8.48 -0.69
CA ALA A 76 -9.91 7.94 -0.82
C ALA A 76 -9.88 6.42 -0.61
N GLY A 77 -10.62 5.65 -1.43
CA GLY A 77 -10.64 4.17 -1.35
C GLY A 77 -9.54 3.46 -2.18
N PRO A 78 -9.10 2.25 -1.77
CA PRO A 78 -8.02 1.54 -2.44
C PRO A 78 -8.42 1.08 -3.84
N THR A 79 -7.44 0.95 -4.73
CA THR A 79 -7.57 0.26 -6.00
C THR A 79 -6.92 -1.13 -5.97
N THR A 80 -7.27 -1.96 -6.95
CA THR A 80 -6.79 -3.34 -7.04
C THR A 80 -5.28 -3.38 -7.19
N ALA A 81 -4.60 -3.98 -6.22
CA ALA A 81 -3.16 -3.95 -6.10
C ALA A 81 -2.47 -4.76 -7.20
N SER A 82 -3.09 -5.85 -7.68
CA SER A 82 -2.48 -6.72 -8.69
C SER A 82 -2.11 -6.02 -10.00
N ARG A 83 -2.75 -4.88 -10.31
CA ARG A 83 -2.42 -4.08 -11.51
C ARG A 83 -1.02 -3.45 -11.45
N MET A 84 -0.44 -3.35 -10.26
CA MET A 84 0.92 -2.83 -10.05
C MET A 84 1.98 -3.94 -9.90
N ASP A 85 1.59 -5.22 -9.95
CA ASP A 85 2.50 -6.34 -9.65
C ASP A 85 3.70 -6.39 -10.58
N LYS A 86 3.53 -6.05 -11.86
CA LYS A 86 4.63 -5.95 -12.83
C LYS A 86 5.72 -4.97 -12.41
N TYR A 87 5.36 -3.88 -11.72
CA TYR A 87 6.27 -2.78 -11.38
C TYR A 87 6.83 -2.91 -9.96
N THR A 88 6.06 -3.52 -9.06
CA THR A 88 6.32 -3.43 -7.62
C THR A 88 7.64 -4.08 -7.16
N PRO A 89 8.09 -5.24 -7.70
CA PRO A 89 9.36 -5.84 -7.30
C PRO A 89 10.54 -4.87 -7.44
N GLU A 90 10.61 -4.13 -8.54
CA GLU A 90 11.69 -3.16 -8.79
C GLU A 90 11.62 -1.98 -7.81
N LEU A 91 10.41 -1.51 -7.47
CA LEU A 91 10.24 -0.45 -6.45
C LEU A 91 10.61 -0.94 -5.04
N LEU A 92 10.33 -2.19 -4.72
CA LEU A 92 10.73 -2.83 -3.46
C LEU A 92 12.25 -2.94 -3.36
N ASP A 93 12.92 -3.33 -4.44
CA ASP A 93 14.38 -3.42 -4.49
C ASP A 93 15.07 -2.04 -4.37
N LEU A 94 14.36 -0.97 -4.74
CA LEU A 94 14.77 0.42 -4.51
C LEU A 94 14.51 0.92 -3.08
N GLY A 95 13.98 0.07 -2.20
CA GLY A 95 13.79 0.38 -0.78
C GLY A 95 12.37 0.79 -0.39
N LEU A 96 11.36 0.58 -1.24
CA LEU A 96 9.96 0.78 -0.85
C LEU A 96 9.65 -0.05 0.42
N GLY A 97 9.07 0.61 1.42
CA GLY A 97 8.83 0.02 2.75
C GLY A 97 7.53 -0.74 2.86
N ALA A 98 6.47 -0.18 2.29
CA ALA A 98 5.16 -0.81 2.32
C ALA A 98 4.27 -0.37 1.16
N MET A 99 3.21 -1.16 0.93
CA MET A 99 2.16 -0.83 -0.02
C MET A 99 0.79 -0.98 0.62
N ILE A 100 -0.15 -0.10 0.27
CA ILE A 100 -1.55 -0.18 0.68
C ILE A 100 -2.40 -0.34 -0.58
N GLY A 101 -3.30 -1.33 -0.61
CA GLY A 101 -4.20 -1.56 -1.74
C GLY A 101 -5.39 -2.44 -1.39
N LYS A 102 -5.96 -3.12 -2.38
CA LYS A 102 -6.94 -4.21 -2.17
C LYS A 102 -6.67 -5.40 -3.09
N GLY A 103 -7.11 -6.57 -2.67
CA GLY A 103 -7.02 -7.81 -3.45
C GLY A 103 -5.66 -8.50 -3.33
N LYS A 104 -5.58 -9.69 -3.93
CA LYS A 104 -4.41 -10.56 -3.92
C LYS A 104 -3.25 -9.94 -4.72
N ARG A 105 -2.05 -10.45 -4.47
CA ARG A 105 -0.79 -10.09 -5.13
C ARG A 105 -0.17 -11.35 -5.71
N SER A 106 0.66 -11.19 -6.72
CA SER A 106 1.38 -12.30 -7.34
C SER A 106 2.47 -12.89 -6.42
N PRO A 107 2.91 -14.14 -6.67
CA PRO A 107 4.04 -14.74 -5.97
C PRO A 107 5.32 -13.89 -6.07
N GLU A 108 5.59 -13.29 -7.23
CA GLU A 108 6.80 -12.48 -7.46
C GLU A 108 6.83 -11.24 -6.54
N VAL A 109 5.66 -10.66 -6.25
CA VAL A 109 5.58 -9.58 -5.26
C VAL A 109 5.81 -10.13 -3.86
N THR A 110 5.24 -11.29 -3.52
CA THR A 110 5.42 -11.90 -2.20
C THR A 110 6.92 -12.16 -1.93
N ASP A 111 7.63 -12.72 -2.91
CA ASP A 111 9.07 -12.95 -2.82
C ASP A 111 9.84 -11.63 -2.70
N ALA A 112 9.43 -10.59 -3.44
CA ALA A 112 10.01 -9.27 -3.33
C ALA A 112 9.75 -8.59 -1.98
N ILE A 113 8.59 -8.83 -1.36
CA ILE A 113 8.27 -8.35 -0.02
C ILE A 113 9.19 -9.00 1.01
N ILE A 114 9.38 -10.31 0.92
CA ILE A 114 10.25 -11.07 1.84
C ILE A 114 11.69 -10.60 1.72
N ARG A 115 12.26 -10.57 0.51
CA ARG A 115 13.67 -10.23 0.29
C ARG A 115 14.03 -8.81 0.71
N ASN A 116 13.06 -7.88 0.65
CA ASN A 116 13.26 -6.47 1.02
C ASN A 116 12.76 -6.14 2.44
N GLY A 117 12.23 -7.11 3.18
CA GLY A 117 11.67 -6.86 4.51
C GLY A 117 10.55 -5.79 4.49
N ALA A 118 9.68 -5.85 3.49
CA ALA A 118 8.56 -4.94 3.31
C ALA A 118 7.25 -5.54 3.84
N VAL A 119 6.13 -4.82 3.65
CA VAL A 119 4.80 -5.30 4.04
C VAL A 119 3.74 -4.82 3.06
N TYR A 120 2.76 -5.69 2.77
CA TYR A 120 1.56 -5.31 2.02
C TYR A 120 0.35 -5.25 2.94
N PHE A 121 -0.31 -4.10 2.92
CA PHE A 121 -1.51 -3.79 3.66
C PHE A 121 -2.74 -3.76 2.75
N ALA A 122 -3.85 -4.29 3.24
CA ALA A 122 -5.17 -4.02 2.68
C ALA A 122 -5.83 -2.85 3.41
N ALA A 123 -6.29 -1.87 2.65
CA ALA A 123 -7.32 -0.94 3.10
C ALA A 123 -8.71 -1.50 2.76
N VAL A 124 -9.72 -1.11 3.53
CA VAL A 124 -11.10 -1.61 3.35
C VAL A 124 -11.70 -1.02 2.06
N GLY A 125 -11.91 -1.89 1.06
CA GLY A 125 -12.58 -1.51 -0.19
C GLY A 125 -14.02 -1.02 0.05
N GLY A 126 -14.43 0.03 -0.65
CA GLY A 126 -15.77 0.63 -0.49
C GLY A 126 -15.88 1.66 0.64
N ALA A 127 -14.93 1.70 1.58
CA ALA A 127 -14.93 2.65 2.70
C ALA A 127 -14.24 3.99 2.38
N GLY A 128 -14.16 4.40 1.10
CA GLY A 128 -13.33 5.53 0.66
C GLY A 128 -13.68 6.88 1.33
N ALA A 129 -14.97 7.14 1.60
CA ALA A 129 -15.40 8.35 2.29
C ALA A 129 -15.05 8.35 3.79
N LEU A 130 -14.86 7.18 4.40
CA LEU A 130 -14.40 7.05 5.78
C LEU A 130 -12.87 7.18 5.83
N LEU A 131 -12.16 6.48 4.94
CA LEU A 131 -10.71 6.54 4.85
C LEU A 131 -10.20 7.97 4.57
N SER A 132 -10.93 8.76 3.80
CA SER A 132 -10.55 10.16 3.55
C SER A 132 -10.63 11.05 4.80
N LYS A 133 -11.36 10.65 5.85
CA LYS A 133 -11.38 11.38 7.14
C LYS A 133 -10.06 11.24 7.90
N CYS A 134 -9.28 10.19 7.62
CA CYS A 134 -7.95 9.99 8.18
C CYS A 134 -6.86 10.79 7.45
N ILE A 135 -7.19 11.47 6.34
CA ILE A 135 -6.22 12.23 5.53
C ILE A 135 -6.31 13.70 5.93
N ILE A 136 -5.22 14.22 6.48
CA ILE A 136 -5.13 15.58 7.02
C ILE A 136 -4.65 16.57 5.94
N SER A 137 -3.75 16.14 5.06
CA SER A 137 -3.27 16.96 3.94
C SER A 137 -3.03 16.11 2.69
N SER A 138 -3.10 16.76 1.52
CA SER A 138 -2.87 16.15 0.21
C SER A 138 -2.22 17.16 -0.73
N GLU A 139 -1.00 16.88 -1.18
CA GLU A 139 -0.22 17.72 -2.09
C GLU A 139 0.17 16.91 -3.33
N VAL A 140 -0.01 17.45 -4.55
CA VAL A 140 0.54 16.81 -5.75
C VAL A 140 2.03 17.12 -5.82
N VAL A 141 2.87 16.07 -5.86
CA VAL A 141 4.33 16.21 -5.86
C VAL A 141 4.97 15.80 -7.18
N ALA A 142 4.26 15.03 -8.01
CA ALA A 142 4.72 14.71 -9.36
C ALA A 142 3.57 14.28 -10.28
N TYR A 143 3.79 14.46 -11.58
CA TYR A 143 2.89 14.01 -12.64
C TYR A 143 1.47 14.57 -12.52
N ASP A 144 1.36 15.88 -12.26
CA ASP A 144 0.07 16.56 -12.15
C ASP A 144 -0.82 16.40 -13.41
N ASP A 145 -0.18 16.24 -14.57
CA ASP A 145 -0.83 15.92 -15.85
C ASP A 145 -1.65 14.61 -15.82
N LEU A 146 -1.39 13.71 -14.86
CA LEU A 146 -2.12 12.45 -14.68
C LEU A 146 -3.39 12.60 -13.82
N GLY A 147 -3.69 13.79 -13.31
CA GLY A 147 -4.90 14.10 -12.55
C GLY A 147 -5.10 13.22 -11.31
N THR A 148 -6.07 12.30 -11.36
CA THR A 148 -6.34 11.38 -10.24
C THR A 148 -5.25 10.31 -10.05
N GLU A 149 -4.38 10.10 -11.04
CA GLU A 149 -3.26 9.16 -10.98
C GLU A 149 -1.91 9.83 -10.69
N ALA A 150 -1.91 11.16 -10.45
CA ALA A 150 -0.73 11.90 -10.02
C ALA A 150 -0.15 11.35 -8.71
N ILE A 151 1.15 11.56 -8.49
CA ILE A 151 1.77 11.22 -7.21
C ILE A 151 1.43 12.31 -6.21
N ARG A 152 0.73 11.92 -5.14
CA ARG A 152 0.38 12.83 -4.05
C ARG A 152 1.11 12.45 -2.79
N LYS A 153 1.59 13.45 -2.06
CA LYS A 153 2.05 13.31 -0.69
C LYS A 153 0.87 13.55 0.23
N LEU A 154 0.51 12.55 1.01
CA LEU A 154 -0.56 12.62 1.99
C LEU A 154 0.04 12.60 3.39
N TYR A 155 -0.51 13.41 4.31
CA TYR A 155 -0.35 13.16 5.74
C TYR A 155 -1.60 12.48 6.27
N VAL A 156 -1.43 11.33 6.92
CA VAL A 156 -2.54 10.55 7.46
C VAL A 156 -2.41 10.35 8.97
N GLU A 157 -3.54 10.29 9.66
CA GLU A 157 -3.63 10.01 11.10
C GLU A 157 -4.53 8.81 11.34
N ASN A 158 -4.02 7.85 12.11
CA ASN A 158 -4.72 6.62 12.46
C ASN A 158 -5.40 5.95 11.24
N PHE A 159 -4.70 5.89 10.11
CA PHE A 159 -5.22 5.31 8.88
C PHE A 159 -5.30 3.77 9.03
N PRO A 160 -6.51 3.18 8.99
CA PRO A 160 -6.69 1.78 9.35
C PRO A 160 -6.38 0.84 8.17
N VAL A 161 -5.56 -0.17 8.42
CA VAL A 161 -5.21 -1.21 7.46
C VAL A 161 -5.05 -2.58 8.12
N ILE A 162 -5.05 -3.63 7.30
CA ILE A 162 -4.81 -5.01 7.72
C ILE A 162 -3.54 -5.51 7.03
N VAL A 163 -2.64 -6.16 7.76
CA VAL A 163 -1.48 -6.84 7.16
C VAL A 163 -1.97 -8.03 6.36
N VAL A 164 -1.75 -8.00 5.04
CA VAL A 164 -2.08 -9.13 4.16
C VAL A 164 -0.86 -10.00 3.95
N ILE A 165 0.25 -9.40 3.50
CA ILE A 165 1.51 -10.12 3.29
C ILE A 165 2.55 -9.51 4.21
N ASP A 166 3.04 -10.30 5.16
CA ASP A 166 4.09 -9.88 6.07
C ASP A 166 5.49 -10.17 5.51
N SER A 167 6.52 -9.60 6.16
CA SER A 167 7.91 -9.73 5.72
C SER A 167 8.50 -11.14 5.87
N ARG A 168 7.73 -12.11 6.38
CA ARG A 168 8.14 -13.50 6.59
C ARG A 168 7.43 -14.46 5.62
N GLY A 169 6.64 -13.91 4.69
CA GLY A 169 5.88 -14.70 3.71
C GLY A 169 4.53 -15.19 4.22
N GLY A 170 4.10 -14.75 5.40
CA GLY A 170 2.71 -14.96 5.82
C GLY A 170 1.77 -14.23 4.86
N ASN A 171 0.76 -14.92 4.34
CA ASN A 171 -0.23 -14.37 3.42
C ASN A 171 -1.65 -14.66 3.93
N LEU A 172 -2.31 -13.63 4.45
CA LEU A 172 -3.64 -13.72 5.05
C LEU A 172 -4.67 -14.35 4.10
N TYR A 173 -4.63 -14.00 2.82
CA TYR A 173 -5.61 -14.50 1.85
C TYR A 173 -5.43 -15.99 1.54
N GLU A 174 -4.22 -16.51 1.62
CA GLU A 174 -3.96 -17.94 1.45
C GLU A 174 -4.24 -18.72 2.73
N MET A 175 -3.79 -18.19 3.87
CA MET A 175 -4.00 -18.80 5.18
C MET A 175 -5.49 -18.96 5.52
N ALA A 176 -6.30 -17.95 5.22
CA ALA A 176 -7.75 -17.99 5.46
C ALA A 176 -8.42 -19.12 4.66
N VAL A 177 -8.06 -19.29 3.38
CA VAL A 177 -8.61 -20.37 2.53
C VAL A 177 -8.19 -21.74 3.05
N ARG A 178 -6.90 -21.93 3.38
CA ARG A 178 -6.41 -23.20 3.94
C ARG A 178 -7.13 -23.57 5.23
N LYS A 179 -7.29 -22.61 6.14
CA LYS A 179 -8.01 -22.82 7.41
C LYS A 179 -9.44 -23.29 7.20
N TYR A 180 -10.15 -22.69 6.24
CA TYR A 180 -11.53 -23.08 5.93
C TYR A 180 -11.60 -24.51 5.37
N ASN A 181 -10.73 -24.86 4.43
CA ASN A 181 -10.69 -26.23 3.85
C ASN A 181 -10.41 -27.30 4.92
N THR A 182 -9.46 -27.05 5.84
CA THR A 182 -9.16 -28.00 6.93
C THR A 182 -10.32 -28.13 7.93
N LEU A 183 -11.16 -27.10 8.11
CA LEU A 183 -12.35 -27.19 8.96
C LEU A 183 -13.44 -28.06 8.32
N GLU A 184 -13.63 -27.97 7.00
CA GLU A 184 -14.55 -28.86 6.29
C GLU A 184 -14.10 -30.33 6.34
N GLU A 185 -12.81 -30.59 6.20
CA GLU A 185 -12.26 -31.95 6.29
C GLU A 185 -12.45 -32.58 7.68
N LYS A 186 -12.34 -31.78 8.75
CA LYS A 186 -12.58 -32.24 10.13
C LYS A 186 -14.05 -32.40 10.50
N ALA A 187 -14.94 -31.78 9.73
CA ALA A 187 -16.39 -31.85 9.93
C ALA A 187 -17.06 -32.99 9.15
N ARG A 188 -16.31 -33.68 8.27
CA ARG A 188 -16.71 -34.90 7.57
C ARG A 188 -16.21 -36.13 8.30
#